data_AF-A0A9E3BPN4-F1
#
_entry.id   AF-A0A9E3BPN4-F1
#
_cell.length_a   1.000
_cell.length_b   1.000
_cell.length_c   1.000
_cell.angle_alpha   90.00
_cell.angle_beta   90.00
_cell.angle_gamma   90.00
#
_symmetry.space_group_name_H-M   'P 1'
#
loop_
_entity.id
_entity.type
_entity.pdbx_description
1 polymer ?
#
loop_
_entity_poly.entity_id
_entity_poly.type
_entity_poly.pdbx_seq_one_letter_code
_entity_poly.pdbx_strand_id
1 'polypeptide(L)'
;RAFRTPALPLVWVGIVASLVLAYAIDPARLLGWPFWPRLIVACVMGFLPVYLANIAFAKRFAATDGVQSAFAINLLGAILGGCLEYGALVTGYRNLLIVVGALYLLAFLLTPRRDGALITA
;
A
#
# COMPACT_ATOMS: atom_id res chain seq x y z
N ARG A 1 25.28 2.34 -8.36
CA ARG A 1 25.27 2.18 -6.88
C ARG A 1 23.90 1.67 -6.47
N ALA A 2 23.80 0.45 -5.93
CA ALA A 2 22.51 -0.10 -5.48
C ALA A 2 21.98 0.75 -4.31
N PHE A 3 20.81 1.35 -4.49
CA PHE A 3 20.13 2.11 -3.44
C PHE A 3 19.70 1.10 -2.36
N ARG A 4 20.14 1.28 -1.10
CA ARG A 4 19.74 0.37 -0.02
C ARG A 4 18.28 0.64 0.34
N THR A 5 17.41 -0.34 0.09
CA THR A 5 16.00 -0.25 0.50
C THR A 5 15.88 -0.53 2.01
N PRO A 6 14.98 0.17 2.72
CA PRO A 6 14.77 -0.04 4.15
C PRO A 6 14.37 -1.47 4.48
N ALA A 7 14.59 -1.90 5.73
CA ALA A 7 14.20 -3.22 6.21
C ALA A 7 12.68 -3.45 6.01
N LEU A 8 12.29 -4.67 5.61
CA LEU A 8 10.89 -4.98 5.31
C LEU A 8 9.92 -4.69 6.47
N PRO A 9 10.27 -4.94 7.75
CA PRO A 9 9.43 -4.55 8.88
C PRO A 9 9.17 -3.04 8.94
N LEU A 10 10.17 -2.20 8.62
CA LEU A 10 10.01 -0.74 8.61
C LEU A 10 9.05 -0.29 7.50
N VAL A 11 9.10 -0.96 6.34
CA VAL A 11 8.16 -0.68 5.24
C VAL A 11 6.73 -1.03 5.66
N TRP A 12 6.52 -2.16 6.35
CA TRP A 12 5.20 -2.52 6.89
C TRP A 12 4.66 -1.51 7.89
N VAL A 13 5.51 -1.05 8.82
CA VAL A 13 5.14 0.02 9.76
C VAL A 13 4.77 1.30 8.99
N GLY A 14 5.54 1.64 7.96
CA GLY A 14 5.25 2.77 7.08
C GLY A 14 3.91 2.65 6.37
N ILE A 15 3.58 1.47 5.81
CA ILE A 15 2.28 1.21 5.15
C ILE A 15 1.15 1.47 6.15
N VAL A 16 1.20 0.86 7.33
CA VAL A 16 0.17 1.04 8.37
C VAL A 16 0.05 2.51 8.76
N ALA A 17 1.17 3.18 9.04
CA ALA A 17 1.17 4.59 9.41
C ALA A 17 0.57 5.48 8.30
N SER A 18 0.91 5.22 7.04
CA SER A 18 0.39 5.97 5.90
C SER A 18 -1.11 5.75 5.68
N LEU A 19 -1.62 4.53 5.90
CA LEU A 19 -3.06 4.23 5.82
C LEU A 19 -3.84 4.88 6.97
N VAL A 20 -3.30 4.84 8.19
CA VAL A 20 -3.89 5.53 9.35
C VAL A 20 -3.95 7.03 9.10
N LEU A 21 -2.87 7.62 8.60
CA LEU A 21 -2.81 9.04 8.26
C LEU A 21 -3.87 9.40 7.19
N ALA A 22 -3.93 8.62 6.10
CA ALA A 22 -4.90 8.82 5.03
C ALA A 22 -6.35 8.65 5.49
N TYR A 23 -6.61 7.79 6.48
CA TYR A 23 -7.94 7.59 7.04
C TYR A 23 -8.36 8.68 8.04
N ALA A 24 -7.41 9.17 8.84
CA ALA A 24 -7.65 10.17 9.87
C ALA A 24 -7.88 11.58 9.29
N ILE A 25 -7.26 11.88 8.14
CA ILE A 25 -7.38 13.17 7.48
C ILE A 25 -8.50 13.11 6.45
N ASP A 26 -9.58 13.85 6.71
CA ASP A 26 -10.66 14.01 5.74
C ASP A 26 -10.20 14.86 4.54
N PRO A 27 -10.19 14.32 3.30
CA PRO A 27 -9.83 15.07 2.11
C PRO A 27 -10.68 16.32 1.90
N ALA A 28 -11.91 16.37 2.42
CA ALA A 28 -12.77 17.54 2.32
C ALA A 28 -12.16 18.78 2.98
N ARG A 29 -11.31 18.60 4.00
CA ARG A 29 -10.60 19.72 4.67
C ARG A 29 -9.59 20.41 3.75
N LEU A 30 -9.09 19.70 2.75
CA LEU A 30 -8.14 20.23 1.78
C LEU A 30 -8.84 21.10 0.72
N LEU A 31 -10.16 21.02 0.58
CA LEU A 31 -10.89 21.75 -0.47
C LEU A 31 -10.74 23.27 -0.32
N GLY A 32 -10.67 23.77 0.92
CA GLY A 32 -10.46 25.19 1.24
C GLY A 32 -9.01 25.67 1.15
N TRP A 33 -8.06 24.78 0.85
CA TRP A 33 -6.64 25.15 0.75
C TRP A 33 -6.31 25.75 -0.62
N PRO A 34 -5.29 26.63 -0.70
CA PRO A 34 -4.78 27.11 -1.98
C PRO A 34 -4.20 25.94 -2.81
N PHE A 35 -4.16 26.13 -4.13
CA PHE A 35 -3.90 25.06 -5.11
C PHE A 35 -2.63 24.24 -4.81
N TRP A 36 -1.49 24.90 -4.61
CA TRP A 36 -0.19 24.24 -4.45
C TRP A 36 -0.09 23.34 -3.20
N PRO A 37 -0.36 23.82 -1.97
CA PRO A 37 -0.30 22.95 -0.80
C PRO A 37 -1.38 21.86 -0.84
N ARG A 38 -2.57 22.16 -1.39
CA ARG A 38 -3.61 21.16 -1.61
C ARG A 38 -3.13 20.02 -2.49
N LEU A 39 -2.53 20.35 -3.64
CA LEU A 39 -2.01 19.37 -4.58
C LEU A 39 -0.95 18.48 -3.96
N ILE A 40 0.06 19.09 -3.31
CA ILE A 40 1.17 18.36 -2.71
C ILE A 40 0.66 17.40 -1.62
N VAL A 41 -0.17 17.90 -0.70
CA VAL A 41 -0.67 17.09 0.42
C VAL A 41 -1.60 15.99 -0.06
N ALA A 42 -2.50 16.27 -0.99
CA ALA A 42 -3.38 15.26 -1.58
C ALA A 42 -2.58 14.16 -2.32
N CYS A 43 -1.57 14.55 -3.10
CA CYS A 43 -0.69 13.60 -3.78
C CYS A 43 0.08 12.74 -2.77
N VAL A 44 0.71 13.34 -1.75
CA VAL A 44 1.44 12.55 -0.75
C VAL A 44 0.50 11.58 -0.04
N MET A 45 -0.68 12.01 0.40
CA MET A 45 -1.60 11.12 1.12
C MET A 45 -2.14 9.99 0.24
N GLY A 46 -2.46 10.28 -1.04
CA GLY A 46 -2.98 9.26 -1.95
C GLY A 46 -1.92 8.26 -2.42
N PHE A 47 -0.70 8.74 -2.70
CA PHE A 47 0.34 7.92 -3.32
C PHE A 47 1.35 7.32 -2.33
N LEU A 48 1.47 7.84 -1.10
CA LEU A 48 2.44 7.31 -0.12
C LEU A 48 2.16 5.85 0.26
N PRO A 49 0.91 5.42 0.55
CA PRO A 49 0.64 4.01 0.85
C PRO A 49 0.96 3.10 -0.35
N VAL A 50 0.58 3.54 -1.56
CA VAL A 50 0.82 2.82 -2.82
C VAL A 50 2.32 2.68 -3.08
N TYR A 51 3.09 3.76 -2.86
CA TYR A 51 4.54 3.77 -3.01
C TYR A 51 5.22 2.79 -2.04
N LEU A 52 4.86 2.82 -0.76
CA LEU A 52 5.45 1.94 0.25
C LEU A 52 5.12 0.46 -0.02
N ALA A 53 3.88 0.17 -0.43
CA ALA A 53 3.49 -1.16 -0.86
C ALA A 53 4.29 -1.65 -2.07
N ASN A 54 4.53 -0.78 -3.05
CA ASN A 54 5.36 -1.10 -4.21
C ASN A 54 6.83 -1.36 -3.83
N ILE A 55 7.37 -0.70 -2.80
CA ILE A 55 8.71 -1.06 -2.26
C ILE A 55 8.68 -2.47 -1.67
N ALA A 56 7.69 -2.78 -0.83
CA ALA A 56 7.57 -4.11 -0.23
C ALA A 56 7.43 -5.20 -1.30
N PHE A 57 6.62 -4.95 -2.33
CA PHE A 57 6.48 -5.83 -3.50
C PHE A 57 7.80 -5.96 -4.25
N ALA A 58 8.45 -4.87 -4.64
CA ALA A 58 9.67 -4.90 -5.44
C ALA A 58 10.80 -5.68 -4.77
N LYS A 59 10.93 -5.56 -3.44
CA LYS A 59 11.89 -6.37 -2.66
C LYS A 59 11.58 -7.86 -2.77
N ARG A 60 10.33 -8.26 -2.54
CA ARG A 60 9.92 -9.67 -2.62
C ARG A 60 9.99 -10.21 -4.04
N PHE A 61 9.70 -9.36 -5.03
CA PHE A 61 9.77 -9.69 -6.44
C PHE A 61 11.21 -9.96 -6.88
N ALA A 62 12.16 -9.14 -6.43
CA ALA A 62 13.58 -9.31 -6.73
C ALA A 62 14.16 -10.61 -6.16
N ALA A 63 13.53 -11.17 -5.12
CA ALA A 63 13.98 -12.38 -4.45
C ALA A 63 13.11 -13.62 -4.74
N THR A 64 12.20 -13.51 -5.71
CA THR A 64 11.34 -14.63 -6.13
C THR A 64 11.93 -15.34 -7.34
N ASP A 65 12.00 -16.68 -7.29
CA ASP A 65 12.45 -17.52 -8.41
C ASP A 65 11.44 -17.51 -9.60
N GLY A 66 10.15 -17.28 -9.32
CA GLY A 66 9.06 -17.22 -10.29
C GLY A 66 8.65 -15.79 -10.70
N VAL A 67 9.53 -15.07 -11.41
CA VAL A 67 9.30 -13.67 -11.81
C VAL A 67 7.97 -13.48 -12.55
N GLN A 68 7.65 -14.38 -13.49
CA GLN A 68 6.45 -14.28 -14.33
C GLN A 68 5.15 -14.49 -13.53
N SER A 69 5.14 -15.44 -12.59
CA SER A 69 3.97 -15.67 -11.72
C SER A 69 3.80 -14.53 -10.71
N ALA A 70 4.90 -14.04 -10.13
CA ALA A 70 4.86 -12.90 -9.21
C ALA A 70 4.35 -11.61 -9.88
N PHE A 71 4.72 -11.38 -11.15
CA PHE A 71 4.20 -10.26 -11.94
C PHE A 71 2.72 -10.43 -12.25
N ALA A 72 2.30 -11.63 -12.67
CA ALA A 72 0.90 -11.94 -12.95
C ALA A 72 0.01 -11.75 -11.72
N ILE A 73 0.46 -12.15 -10.53
CA ILE A 73 -0.27 -11.95 -9.28
C ILE A 73 -0.37 -10.47 -8.91
N ASN A 74 0.71 -9.68 -9.11
CA ASN A 74 0.64 -8.22 -8.89
C ASN A 74 -0.40 -7.57 -9.80
N LEU A 75 -0.38 -7.90 -11.09
CA LEU A 75 -1.34 -7.37 -12.05
C LEU A 75 -2.78 -7.79 -11.71
N LEU A 76 -2.99 -9.07 -11.37
CA LEU A 76 -4.30 -9.57 -10.96
C LEU A 76 -4.80 -8.86 -9.69
N GLY A 77 -3.91 -8.61 -8.73
CA GLY A 77 -4.21 -7.82 -7.54
C GLY A 77 -4.56 -6.37 -7.84
N ALA A 78 -3.87 -5.72 -8.80
CA ALA A 78 -4.18 -4.36 -9.24
C ALA A 78 -5.56 -4.27 -9.91
N ILE A 79 -5.89 -5.25 -10.77
CA ILE A 79 -7.21 -5.35 -11.41
C ILE A 79 -8.30 -5.56 -10.34
N LEU A 80 -8.11 -6.53 -9.44
CA LEU A 80 -9.04 -6.76 -8.32
C LEU A 80 -9.20 -5.52 -7.44
N GLY A 81 -8.11 -4.83 -7.13
CA GLY A 81 -8.13 -3.57 -6.37
C GLY A 81 -8.95 -2.48 -7.07
N GLY A 82 -8.75 -2.31 -8.39
CA GLY A 82 -9.56 -1.40 -9.20
C GLY A 82 -11.05 -1.81 -9.23
N CYS A 83 -11.35 -3.10 -9.25
CA CYS A 83 -12.73 -3.58 -9.12
C CYS A 83 -13.33 -3.27 -7.73
N LEU A 84 -12.55 -3.43 -6.66
CA LEU A 84 -13.01 -3.11 -5.29
C LEU A 84 -13.29 -1.61 -5.11
N GLU A 85 -12.70 -0.74 -5.93
CA GLU A 85 -12.99 0.68 -5.92
C GLU A 85 -14.46 0.99 -6.25
N TYR A 86 -15.13 0.17 -7.06
CA TYR A 86 -16.57 0.32 -7.31
C TYR A 86 -17.42 0.17 -6.04
N GLY A 87 -16.91 -0.54 -5.02
CA GLY A 87 -17.55 -0.60 -3.70
C GLY A 87 -17.70 0.77 -3.04
N ALA A 88 -16.87 1.75 -3.42
CA ALA A 88 -16.96 3.13 -2.94
C ALA A 88 -18.32 3.76 -3.23
N LEU A 89 -18.99 3.35 -4.32
CA LEU A 89 -20.29 3.87 -4.69
C LEU A 89 -21.38 3.52 -3.65
N VAL A 90 -21.19 2.41 -2.95
CA VAL A 90 -22.13 1.93 -1.92
C VAL A 90 -21.69 2.37 -0.53
N THR A 91 -20.39 2.29 -0.22
CA THR A 91 -19.88 2.50 1.14
C THR A 91 -19.21 3.85 1.36
N GLY A 92 -18.92 4.61 0.31
CA GLY A 92 -18.11 5.82 0.34
C GLY A 92 -16.60 5.57 0.25
N TYR A 93 -15.86 6.54 -0.31
CA TYR A 93 -14.40 6.46 -0.54
C TYR A 93 -13.57 6.21 0.72
N ARG A 94 -13.96 6.78 1.87
CA ARG A 94 -13.23 6.59 3.12
C ARG A 94 -13.26 5.14 3.62
N ASN A 95 -14.34 4.41 3.33
CA ASN A 95 -14.48 3.02 3.76
C ASN A 95 -13.64 2.05 2.93
N LEU A 96 -13.15 2.44 1.75
CA LEU A 96 -12.16 1.64 1.01
C LEU A 96 -10.88 1.44 1.80
N LEU A 97 -10.47 2.41 2.61
CA LEU A 97 -9.25 2.29 3.42
C LEU A 97 -9.36 1.14 4.43
N ILE A 98 -10.56 0.80 4.88
CA ILE A 98 -10.81 -0.37 5.74
C ILE A 98 -10.59 -1.66 4.95
N VAL A 99 -11.13 -1.74 3.72
CA VAL A 99 -10.93 -2.88 2.82
C VAL A 99 -9.44 -3.06 2.51
N VAL A 100 -8.74 -1.98 2.16
CA VAL A 100 -7.29 -1.97 1.93
C VAL A 100 -6.53 -2.43 3.17
N GLY A 101 -6.90 -1.93 4.35
CA GLY A 101 -6.32 -2.35 5.63
C GLY A 101 -6.50 -3.86 5.89
N ALA A 102 -7.69 -4.39 5.64
CA ALA A 102 -7.97 -5.83 5.77
C ALA A 102 -7.14 -6.68 4.80
N LEU A 103 -6.99 -6.25 3.55
CA LEU A 103 -6.16 -6.93 2.55
C LEU A 103 -4.68 -6.93 2.94
N TYR A 104 -4.12 -5.81 3.40
CA TYR A 104 -2.74 -5.75 3.88
C TYR A 104 -2.53 -6.58 5.15
N LEU A 105 -3.50 -6.57 6.07
CA LEU A 105 -3.45 -7.41 7.26
C LEU A 105 -3.44 -8.89 6.88
N LEU A 106 -4.30 -9.31 5.96
CA LEU A 106 -4.32 -10.69 5.46
C LEU A 106 -2.99 -11.05 4.79
N ALA A 107 -2.43 -10.17 3.95
CA ALA A 107 -1.12 -10.36 3.33
C ALA A 107 0.01 -10.52 4.37
N PHE A 108 -0.04 -9.74 5.45
CA PHE A 108 0.90 -9.86 6.56
C PHE A 108 0.74 -11.19 7.30
N LEU A 109 -0.49 -11.60 7.62
CA LEU A 109 -0.79 -12.86 8.32
C LEU A 109 -0.40 -14.09 7.51
N LEU A 110 -0.58 -14.04 6.19
CA LEU A 110 -0.22 -15.13 5.27
C LEU A 110 1.26 -15.10 4.86
N THR A 111 2.05 -14.12 5.30
CA THR A 111 3.47 -14.08 4.97
C THR A 111 4.20 -15.22 5.70
N PRO A 112 4.84 -16.17 4.98
CA PRO A 112 5.56 -17.26 5.61
C PRO A 112 6.67 -16.72 6.51
N ARG A 113 6.76 -17.27 7.73
CA ARG A 113 7.81 -16.94 8.71
C ARG A 113 8.81 -18.10 8.71
N ARG A 114 10.08 -17.83 8.39
CA ARG A 114 11.18 -18.75 8.71
C ARG A 114 11.98 -18.11 9.84
N ASP A 115 12.12 -18.84 10.94
CA ASP A 115 12.93 -18.48 12.12
C ASP A 115 12.63 -17.13 12.78
N GLY A 116 11.34 -16.80 12.94
CA GLY A 116 10.89 -15.59 13.67
C GLY A 116 11.20 -14.26 13.00
N ALA A 117 12.01 -14.26 11.93
CA ALA A 117 12.21 -13.13 11.05
C ALA A 117 11.18 -13.17 9.91
N LEU A 118 10.59 -12.01 9.57
CA LEU A 118 9.94 -11.86 8.28
C LEU A 118 10.98 -12.20 7.22
N ILE A 119 10.72 -13.24 6.41
CA ILE A 119 11.66 -13.73 5.40
C ILE A 119 12.03 -12.55 4.50
N THR A 120 13.22 -11.99 4.75
CA THR A 120 13.95 -11.16 3.82
C THR A 120 14.53 -12.12 2.79
N ALA A 121 13.68 -12.49 1.84
CA ALA A 121 14.18 -12.88 0.54
C ALA A 121 14.77 -11.59 -0.08
#